data_AF-A0AA48H4C3-F1
#
_entry.id   AF-A0AA48H4C3-F1
#
_cell.length_a   1.000
_cell.length_b   1.000
_cell.length_c   1.000
_cell.angle_alpha   90.00
_cell.angle_beta   90.00
_cell.angle_gamma   90.00
#
_symmetry.space_group_name_H-M   'P 1'
#
loop_
_entity.id
_entity.type
_entity.pdbx_description
1 polymer ?
#
loop_
_entity_poly.entity_id
_entity_poly.type
_entity_poly.pdbx_seq_one_letter_code
_entity_poly.pdbx_strand_id
1 'polypeptide(L)'
;MTCSQPFRADNPLFFQGWHPFSADALTAAFAGAGGLGVIRMPAFPDGEALVERLAELRRAGQVGMDMRGVLGDLSGRMEHAAKQLSAFVVHGSEIVPARLEALKAWGVPRVVEVRDALEAKLAAAQGASALLVAEGEALAERLRRMARETGLPCFAPAAGAAEGEALLAGGASGLQLRGPSLLREGAADFLEGFRRRMAQALERPALEALVGAPQAELPRLRIRNLDIPYPVIQGGMGIGVSWENLAGNVARCGCVGIVSAIGTGYRYPELAAHVAGRPSQPENLNSSEALTRILHSAREIAGPKGVIGVNILCAINDYDRVVRDSVAAGAQLIISGAGLPLGLPGLVGDADVALVPIVSSARALKLICKTWQRKYDRLPDAVVLEGPESGGHQGFSLEQCTDPAYSLEALVPEVVAERNAWGSFPVIAAGGVWDRADIDRLLALGADGVQMATRFIGTFECDAHPRFKEVILRADKSTIALHGSPVGMPARGVKTPLHARIAMGTAPRIRCISNCVAPCGHGKGAAEVGYCIADSLGDAWGGDVEQGLFFTGSSGWKLRELVHVRDLVGEITQDYGLSRLREA
;
A
#
# COMPACT_ATOMS: atom_id res chain seq x y z
N MET A 1 -23.25 -16.02 -31.89
CA MET A 1 -24.29 -15.11 -31.34
C MET A 1 -23.62 -13.76 -31.11
N THR A 2 -24.01 -12.75 -31.88
CA THR A 2 -23.51 -11.38 -31.75
C THR A 2 -23.99 -10.79 -30.43
N CYS A 3 -23.08 -10.68 -29.45
CA CYS A 3 -23.37 -10.16 -28.13
C CYS A 3 -23.74 -8.66 -28.25
N SER A 4 -25.04 -8.38 -28.21
CA SER A 4 -25.61 -7.04 -28.20
C SER A 4 -25.25 -6.32 -26.89
N GLN A 5 -24.30 -5.38 -26.96
CA GLN A 5 -23.92 -4.40 -25.95
C GLN A 5 -23.65 -4.94 -24.52
N PRO A 6 -22.37 -5.09 -24.09
CA PRO A 6 -22.03 -5.68 -22.78
C PRO A 6 -22.53 -4.88 -21.56
N PHE A 7 -23.00 -3.65 -21.76
CA PHE A 7 -23.46 -2.76 -20.69
C PHE A 7 -24.99 -2.62 -20.63
N ARG A 8 -25.73 -3.39 -21.43
CA ARG A 8 -27.19 -3.55 -21.30
C ARG A 8 -27.49 -5.00 -20.93
N ALA A 9 -27.55 -5.28 -19.63
CA ALA A 9 -27.91 -6.59 -19.10
C ALA A 9 -28.94 -6.44 -17.97
N ASP A 10 -29.69 -7.51 -17.72
CA ASP A 10 -30.68 -7.62 -16.64
C ASP A 10 -30.09 -7.40 -15.23
N ASN A 11 -28.75 -7.42 -15.08
CA ASN A 11 -28.05 -7.01 -13.86
C ASN A 11 -26.89 -6.07 -14.23
N PRO A 12 -26.99 -4.77 -13.96
CA PRO A 12 -25.95 -3.82 -14.36
C PRO A 12 -24.84 -3.77 -13.31
N LEU A 13 -24.32 -4.94 -12.93
CA LEU A 13 -23.37 -5.09 -11.84
C LEU A 13 -21.97 -5.33 -12.37
N PHE A 14 -21.03 -4.63 -11.76
CA PHE A 14 -19.63 -4.62 -12.12
C PHE A 14 -18.80 -4.98 -10.89
N PHE A 15 -17.96 -6.00 -11.00
CA PHE A 15 -17.09 -6.43 -9.91
C PHE A 15 -15.63 -6.29 -10.33
N GLN A 16 -14.87 -5.48 -9.60
CA GLN A 16 -13.45 -5.23 -9.87
C GLN A 16 -12.60 -5.62 -8.67
N GLY A 17 -12.69 -6.90 -8.30
CA GLY A 17 -11.86 -7.57 -7.30
C GLY A 17 -12.06 -7.08 -5.85
N TRP A 18 -12.36 -8.02 -4.96
CA TRP A 18 -12.07 -7.97 -3.52
C TRP A 18 -11.20 -9.19 -3.27
N HIS A 19 -10.03 -9.11 -2.62
CA HIS A 19 -9.30 -10.34 -2.27
C HIS A 19 -9.34 -10.57 -0.75
N PRO A 20 -9.57 -11.83 -0.28
CA PRO A 20 -8.61 -12.94 -0.42
C PRO A 20 -9.10 -14.25 -1.10
N PHE A 21 -10.33 -14.39 -1.63
CA PHE A 21 -10.71 -15.61 -2.37
C PHE A 21 -10.17 -15.60 -3.79
N SER A 22 -9.57 -16.70 -4.27
CA SER A 22 -9.01 -16.83 -5.63
C SER A 22 -9.84 -15.98 -6.61
N ALA A 23 -9.27 -14.85 -7.06
CA ALA A 23 -10.03 -13.81 -7.78
C ALA A 23 -10.84 -14.45 -8.90
N ASP A 24 -10.30 -15.50 -9.49
CA ASP A 24 -10.89 -16.24 -10.59
C ASP A 24 -12.17 -16.99 -10.20
N ALA A 25 -12.25 -17.68 -9.06
CA ALA A 25 -13.47 -18.39 -8.67
C ALA A 25 -14.60 -17.40 -8.35
N LEU A 26 -14.30 -16.32 -7.64
CA LEU A 26 -15.27 -15.27 -7.35
C LEU A 26 -15.67 -14.50 -8.62
N THR A 27 -14.71 -14.19 -9.49
CA THR A 27 -14.98 -13.54 -10.78
C THR A 27 -15.81 -14.43 -11.69
N ALA A 28 -15.52 -15.73 -11.75
CA ALA A 28 -16.29 -16.71 -12.51
C ALA A 28 -17.73 -16.80 -11.98
N ALA A 29 -17.90 -16.90 -10.66
CA ALA A 29 -19.23 -16.90 -10.04
C ALA A 29 -20.00 -15.61 -10.35
N PHE A 30 -19.33 -14.46 -10.28
CA PHE A 30 -19.90 -13.15 -10.60
C PHE A 30 -20.34 -13.05 -12.06
N ALA A 31 -19.48 -13.51 -12.97
CA ALA A 31 -19.75 -13.58 -14.39
C ALA A 31 -20.94 -14.51 -14.68
N GLY A 32 -20.98 -15.69 -14.05
CA GLY A 32 -22.08 -16.68 -14.17
C GLY A 32 -23.39 -16.22 -13.56
N ALA A 33 -23.35 -15.33 -12.56
CA ALA A 33 -24.54 -14.68 -12.03
C ALA A 33 -25.09 -13.58 -12.96
N GLY A 34 -24.44 -13.32 -14.10
CA GLY A 34 -24.89 -12.36 -15.11
C GLY A 34 -24.40 -10.93 -14.89
N GLY A 35 -23.33 -10.76 -14.11
CA GLY A 35 -22.61 -9.48 -13.97
C GLY A 35 -21.33 -9.47 -14.80
N LEU A 36 -20.66 -8.32 -14.85
CA LEU A 36 -19.33 -8.19 -15.45
C LEU A 36 -18.26 -8.42 -14.38
N GLY A 37 -17.68 -9.62 -14.37
CA GLY A 37 -16.55 -9.96 -13.51
C GLY A 37 -15.24 -9.45 -14.11
N VAL A 38 -14.51 -8.59 -13.41
CA VAL A 38 -13.27 -7.98 -13.91
C VAL A 38 -12.09 -8.55 -13.15
N ILE A 39 -11.19 -9.23 -13.87
CA ILE A 39 -9.89 -9.61 -13.30
C ILE A 39 -8.91 -8.46 -13.39
N ARG A 40 -8.00 -8.40 -12.43
CA ARG A 40 -6.85 -7.51 -12.53
C ARG A 40 -5.79 -8.12 -13.43
N MET A 41 -5.25 -7.32 -14.33
CA MET A 41 -4.11 -7.73 -15.13
C MET A 41 -2.88 -7.92 -14.22
N PRO A 42 -2.20 -9.08 -14.30
CA PRO A 42 -0.89 -9.22 -13.67
C PRO A 42 0.06 -8.14 -14.16
N ALA A 43 0.96 -7.64 -13.31
CA ALA A 43 1.91 -6.60 -13.73
C ALA A 43 2.78 -7.04 -14.93
N PHE A 44 3.06 -8.35 -15.04
CA PHE A 44 3.80 -8.98 -16.14
C PHE A 44 3.00 -10.17 -16.67
N PRO A 45 2.03 -9.95 -17.57
CA PRO A 45 1.23 -11.04 -18.07
C PRO A 45 2.06 -11.93 -19.00
N ASP A 46 2.07 -13.22 -18.69
CA ASP A 46 2.38 -14.24 -19.70
C ASP A 46 1.17 -14.34 -20.63
N GLY A 47 1.38 -14.14 -21.93
CA GLY A 47 0.31 -14.08 -22.90
C GLY A 47 -0.46 -15.41 -23.03
N GLU A 48 0.24 -16.54 -22.98
CA GLU A 48 -0.38 -17.86 -23.11
C GLU A 48 -1.16 -18.21 -21.84
N ALA A 49 -0.53 -18.04 -20.68
CA ALA A 49 -1.20 -18.30 -19.40
C ALA A 49 -2.42 -17.39 -19.18
N LEU A 50 -2.35 -16.12 -19.62
CA LEU A 50 -3.49 -15.21 -19.54
C LEU A 50 -4.63 -15.63 -20.47
N VAL A 51 -4.32 -16.11 -21.67
CA VAL A 51 -5.33 -16.63 -22.62
C VAL A 51 -6.05 -17.82 -22.03
N GLU A 52 -5.32 -18.78 -21.46
CA GLU A 52 -5.92 -19.96 -20.82
C GLU A 52 -6.83 -19.56 -19.66
N ARG A 53 -6.32 -18.72 -18.76
CA ARG A 53 -7.08 -18.18 -17.62
C ARG A 53 -8.36 -17.46 -18.08
N LEU A 54 -8.27 -16.59 -19.08
CA LEU A 54 -9.43 -15.86 -19.61
C LEU A 54 -10.43 -16.80 -20.29
N ALA A 55 -9.96 -17.81 -21.03
CA ALA A 55 -10.82 -18.78 -21.68
C ALA A 55 -11.64 -19.58 -20.65
N GLU A 56 -11.05 -19.94 -19.52
CA GLU A 56 -11.77 -20.61 -18.41
C GLU A 56 -12.83 -19.70 -17.80
N LEU A 57 -12.47 -18.47 -17.43
CA LEU A 57 -13.40 -17.50 -16.85
C LEU A 57 -14.55 -17.16 -17.80
N ARG A 58 -14.25 -17.03 -19.10
CA ARG A 58 -15.23 -16.66 -20.12
C ARG A 58 -16.33 -17.71 -20.30
N ARG A 59 -16.05 -18.99 -19.96
CA ARG A 59 -17.08 -20.04 -19.93
C ARG A 59 -18.16 -19.76 -18.88
N ALA A 60 -17.82 -19.07 -17.79
CA ALA A 60 -18.76 -18.74 -16.73
C ALA A 60 -19.66 -17.56 -17.13
N GLY A 61 -19.15 -16.54 -17.82
CA GLY A 61 -19.97 -15.41 -18.23
C GLY A 61 -19.18 -14.24 -18.81
N GLN A 62 -19.66 -13.02 -18.58
CA GLN A 62 -18.97 -11.80 -19.03
C GLN A 62 -17.74 -11.52 -18.16
N VAL A 63 -16.58 -11.47 -18.80
CA VAL A 63 -15.30 -11.21 -18.14
C VAL A 63 -14.67 -9.97 -18.72
N GLY A 64 -14.33 -9.02 -17.85
CA GLY A 64 -13.56 -7.85 -18.18
C GLY A 64 -12.14 -7.93 -17.63
N MET A 65 -11.31 -6.97 -18.01
CA MET A 65 -9.95 -6.86 -17.49
C MET A 65 -9.62 -5.43 -17.10
N ASP A 66 -9.12 -5.28 -15.88
CA ASP A 66 -8.61 -4.05 -15.34
C ASP A 66 -7.18 -3.83 -15.80
N MET A 67 -6.97 -2.72 -16.50
CA MET A 67 -5.72 -2.36 -17.15
C MET A 67 -4.79 -1.54 -16.25
N ARG A 68 -5.15 -1.32 -14.98
CA ARG A 68 -4.29 -0.62 -14.01
C ARG A 68 -2.96 -1.31 -13.84
N GLY A 69 -1.88 -0.55 -13.97
CA GLY A 69 -0.54 -1.04 -13.60
C GLY A 69 0.10 -2.02 -14.55
N VAL A 70 -0.45 -2.16 -15.75
CA VAL A 70 0.18 -2.91 -16.83
C VAL A 70 1.38 -2.12 -17.34
N LEU A 71 2.57 -2.71 -17.26
CA LEU A 71 3.83 -2.11 -17.69
C LEU A 71 4.35 -2.79 -18.95
N GLY A 72 4.97 -2.01 -19.85
CA GLY A 72 5.62 -2.51 -21.07
C GLY A 72 4.75 -2.52 -22.33
N ASP A 73 5.32 -3.03 -23.43
CA ASP A 73 4.61 -3.17 -24.70
C ASP A 73 3.63 -4.35 -24.66
N LEU A 74 2.36 -4.07 -24.98
CA LEU A 74 1.28 -5.05 -25.02
C LEU A 74 1.12 -5.71 -26.41
N SER A 75 1.88 -5.26 -27.39
CA SER A 75 1.79 -5.74 -28.77
C SER A 75 2.14 -7.23 -28.89
N GLY A 76 1.40 -7.95 -29.73
CA GLY A 76 1.57 -9.38 -30.00
C GLY A 76 1.05 -10.34 -28.92
N ARG A 77 1.23 -10.04 -27.63
CA ARG A 77 0.82 -10.94 -26.52
C ARG A 77 -0.64 -10.77 -26.10
N MET A 78 -1.21 -9.56 -26.22
CA MET A 78 -2.56 -9.26 -25.76
C MET A 78 -3.66 -9.37 -26.80
N GLU A 79 -3.31 -9.41 -28.08
CA GLU A 79 -4.32 -9.45 -29.15
C GLU A 79 -5.20 -10.71 -29.05
N HIS A 80 -4.62 -11.85 -28.69
CA HIS A 80 -5.40 -13.08 -28.51
C HIS A 80 -6.21 -13.07 -27.21
N ALA A 81 -5.63 -12.58 -26.10
CA ALA A 81 -6.32 -12.42 -24.83
C ALA A 81 -7.52 -11.47 -24.94
N ALA A 82 -7.37 -10.38 -25.70
CA ALA A 82 -8.42 -9.38 -25.93
C ALA A 82 -9.67 -9.99 -26.57
N LYS A 83 -9.52 -10.98 -27.45
CA LYS A 83 -10.65 -11.68 -28.10
C LYS A 83 -11.53 -12.45 -27.11
N GLN A 84 -11.02 -12.76 -25.92
CA GLN A 84 -11.79 -13.43 -24.86
C GLN A 84 -12.56 -12.45 -23.97
N LEU A 85 -12.29 -11.14 -24.07
CA LEU A 85 -12.82 -10.14 -23.13
C LEU A 85 -14.14 -9.54 -23.58
N SER A 86 -14.96 -9.21 -22.59
CA SER A 86 -16.21 -8.46 -22.76
C SER A 86 -16.00 -6.95 -22.58
N ALA A 87 -14.99 -6.55 -21.81
CA ALA A 87 -14.60 -5.15 -21.64
C ALA A 87 -13.17 -4.99 -21.13
N PHE A 88 -12.53 -3.87 -21.46
CA PHE A 88 -11.41 -3.32 -20.70
C PHE A 88 -11.89 -2.27 -19.72
N VAL A 89 -11.27 -2.21 -18.55
CA VAL A 89 -11.47 -1.15 -17.56
C VAL A 89 -10.19 -0.32 -17.52
N VAL A 90 -10.33 0.97 -17.79
CA VAL A 90 -9.21 1.92 -17.91
C VAL A 90 -9.44 3.04 -16.91
N HIS A 91 -8.40 3.45 -16.19
CA HIS A 91 -8.54 4.43 -15.13
C HIS A 91 -8.10 5.84 -15.57
N GLY A 92 -8.64 6.87 -14.92
CA GLY A 92 -8.49 8.28 -15.33
C GLY A 92 -7.04 8.74 -15.56
N SER A 93 -6.12 8.35 -14.68
CA SER A 93 -4.68 8.64 -14.80
C SER A 93 -3.99 7.93 -15.97
N GLU A 94 -4.67 6.96 -16.59
CA GLU A 94 -4.15 6.11 -17.67
C GLU A 94 -4.86 6.35 -19.01
N ILE A 95 -5.72 7.38 -19.10
CA ILE A 95 -6.37 7.86 -20.33
C ILE A 95 -5.32 8.53 -21.23
N VAL A 96 -4.38 7.74 -21.75
CA VAL A 96 -3.41 8.17 -22.75
C VAL A 96 -4.01 7.86 -24.13
N PRO A 97 -4.13 8.85 -25.04
CA PRO A 97 -4.78 8.65 -26.35
C PRO A 97 -4.24 7.45 -27.12
N ALA A 98 -2.91 7.25 -27.11
CA ALA A 98 -2.26 6.11 -27.77
C ALA A 98 -2.70 4.75 -27.19
N ARG A 99 -2.89 4.67 -25.86
CA ARG A 99 -3.31 3.44 -25.18
C ARG A 99 -4.76 3.10 -25.53
N LEU A 100 -5.64 4.10 -25.50
CA LEU A 100 -7.05 3.90 -25.85
C LEU A 100 -7.25 3.57 -27.34
N GLU A 101 -6.47 4.16 -28.25
CA GLU A 101 -6.49 3.78 -29.66
C GLU A 101 -5.94 2.36 -29.89
N ALA A 102 -4.89 1.95 -29.17
CA ALA A 102 -4.41 0.56 -29.23
C ALA A 102 -5.46 -0.45 -28.75
N LEU A 103 -6.16 -0.17 -27.64
CA LEU A 103 -7.26 -1.02 -27.15
C LEU A 103 -8.45 -1.03 -28.13
N LYS A 104 -8.74 0.11 -28.76
CA LYS A 104 -9.80 0.25 -29.76
C LYS A 104 -9.50 -0.59 -31.02
N ALA A 105 -8.24 -0.73 -31.41
CA ALA A 105 -7.83 -1.60 -32.51
C ALA A 105 -8.22 -3.09 -32.28
N TRP A 106 -8.36 -3.51 -31.02
CA TRP A 106 -8.79 -4.88 -30.68
C TRP A 106 -10.30 -5.07 -30.65
N GLY A 107 -11.09 -4.01 -30.85
CA GLY A 107 -12.56 -4.10 -30.94
C GLY A 107 -13.28 -4.43 -29.63
N VAL A 108 -12.59 -4.38 -28.49
CA VAL A 108 -13.18 -4.66 -27.17
C VAL A 108 -13.72 -3.37 -26.56
N PRO A 109 -14.94 -3.35 -25.99
CA PRO A 109 -15.51 -2.18 -25.33
C PRO A 109 -14.67 -1.70 -24.14
N ARG A 110 -14.64 -0.38 -23.90
CA ARG A 110 -13.84 0.24 -22.83
C ARG A 110 -14.73 0.93 -21.82
N VAL A 111 -14.63 0.52 -20.55
CA VAL A 111 -15.18 1.23 -19.39
C VAL A 111 -14.08 2.15 -18.87
N VAL A 112 -14.32 3.45 -18.82
CA VAL A 112 -13.30 4.42 -18.41
C VAL A 112 -13.70 5.04 -17.06
N GLU A 113 -12.82 4.93 -16.06
CA GLU A 113 -13.01 5.61 -14.78
C GLU A 113 -12.77 7.11 -14.94
N VAL A 114 -13.72 7.91 -14.46
CA VAL A 114 -13.70 9.37 -14.59
C VAL A 114 -14.13 10.03 -13.28
N ARG A 115 -13.49 11.15 -12.95
CA ARG A 115 -13.74 11.90 -11.70
C ARG A 115 -14.70 13.06 -11.90
N ASP A 116 -14.71 13.64 -13.10
CA ASP A 116 -15.49 14.82 -13.44
C ASP A 116 -16.02 14.79 -14.88
N ALA A 117 -16.85 15.78 -15.21
CA ALA A 117 -17.49 15.87 -16.52
C ALA A 117 -16.50 16.15 -17.67
N LEU A 118 -15.34 16.74 -17.38
CA LEU A 118 -14.31 17.00 -18.38
C LEU A 118 -13.63 15.68 -18.79
N GLU A 119 -13.24 14.88 -17.81
CA GLU A 119 -12.69 13.53 -18.04
C GLU A 119 -13.71 12.63 -18.76
N ALA A 120 -15.00 12.71 -18.39
CA ALA A 120 -16.08 11.98 -19.06
C ALA A 120 -16.19 12.32 -20.55
N LYS A 121 -16.15 13.62 -20.90
CA LYS A 121 -16.17 14.07 -22.31
C LYS A 121 -14.94 13.59 -23.07
N LEU A 122 -13.77 13.70 -22.45
CA LEU A 122 -12.51 13.26 -23.07
C LEU A 122 -12.55 11.75 -23.33
N ALA A 123 -12.98 10.96 -22.35
CA ALA A 123 -13.14 9.52 -22.49
C ALA A 123 -14.13 9.15 -23.61
N ALA A 124 -15.28 9.82 -23.66
CA ALA A 124 -16.28 9.62 -24.73
C ALA A 124 -15.72 9.95 -26.12
N ALA A 125 -15.01 11.08 -26.26
CA ALA A 125 -14.37 11.47 -27.51
C ALA A 125 -13.29 10.47 -27.98
N GLN A 126 -12.62 9.81 -27.03
CA GLN A 126 -11.65 8.73 -27.27
C GLN A 126 -12.31 7.33 -27.39
N GLY A 127 -13.64 7.31 -27.47
CA GLY A 127 -14.45 6.15 -27.80
C GLY A 127 -14.81 5.23 -26.63
N ALA A 128 -14.76 5.73 -25.39
CA ALA A 128 -15.30 5.00 -24.23
C ALA A 128 -16.71 4.46 -24.53
N SER A 129 -16.97 3.25 -24.08
CA SER A 129 -18.24 2.55 -24.26
C SER A 129 -19.15 2.65 -23.04
N ALA A 130 -18.57 2.90 -21.87
CA ALA A 130 -19.24 3.23 -20.62
C ALA A 130 -18.28 4.02 -19.71
N LEU A 131 -18.83 4.67 -18.69
CA LEU A 131 -18.09 5.42 -17.69
C LEU A 131 -18.23 4.75 -16.32
N LEU A 132 -17.13 4.67 -15.57
CA LEU A 132 -17.14 4.34 -14.15
C LEU A 132 -16.89 5.63 -13.37
N VAL A 133 -17.88 6.12 -12.64
CA VAL A 133 -17.76 7.42 -11.98
C VAL A 133 -17.08 7.26 -10.63
N ALA A 134 -15.93 7.88 -10.45
CA ALA A 134 -15.19 7.83 -9.19
C ALA A 134 -16.02 8.44 -8.04
N GLU A 135 -15.83 7.89 -6.84
CA GLU A 135 -16.48 8.37 -5.63
C GLU A 135 -16.18 9.84 -5.34
N GLY A 136 -16.99 10.43 -4.46
CA GLY A 136 -16.86 11.80 -3.99
C GLY A 136 -18.21 12.46 -3.82
N GLU A 137 -18.19 13.71 -3.40
CA GLU A 137 -19.40 14.47 -3.11
C GLU A 137 -20.35 14.56 -4.31
N ALA A 138 -21.65 14.65 -4.00
CA ALA A 138 -22.73 14.78 -4.99
C ALA A 138 -22.67 13.74 -6.13
N LEU A 139 -22.24 12.50 -5.84
CA LEU A 139 -22.07 11.43 -6.83
C LEU A 139 -23.29 11.25 -7.75
N ALA A 140 -24.50 11.23 -7.19
CA ALA A 140 -25.75 11.11 -7.95
C ALA A 140 -26.01 12.28 -8.92
N GLU A 141 -25.57 13.49 -8.58
CA GLU A 141 -25.67 14.64 -9.49
C GLU A 141 -24.62 14.57 -10.60
N ARG A 142 -23.37 14.22 -10.25
CA ARG A 142 -22.28 14.02 -11.22
C ARG A 142 -22.61 12.95 -12.24
N LEU A 143 -23.14 11.80 -11.79
CA LEU A 143 -23.64 10.72 -12.64
C LEU A 143 -24.65 11.22 -13.67
N ARG A 144 -25.69 11.93 -13.22
CA ARG A 144 -26.73 12.48 -14.11
C ARG A 144 -26.16 13.47 -15.11
N ARG A 145 -25.23 14.31 -14.69
CA ARG A 145 -24.56 15.27 -15.57
C ARG A 145 -23.72 14.57 -16.64
N MET A 146 -22.87 13.62 -16.25
CA MET A 146 -22.00 12.88 -17.17
C MET A 146 -22.81 12.05 -18.17
N ALA A 147 -23.87 11.36 -17.71
CA ALA A 147 -24.75 10.59 -18.57
C ALA A 147 -25.44 11.47 -19.63
N ARG A 148 -25.93 12.65 -19.24
CA ARG A 148 -26.53 13.61 -20.18
C ARG A 148 -25.52 14.19 -21.17
N GLU A 149 -24.32 14.54 -20.70
CA GLU A 149 -23.31 15.22 -21.54
C GLU A 149 -22.62 14.27 -22.52
N THR A 150 -22.52 12.97 -22.21
CA THR A 150 -21.81 11.98 -23.03
C THR A 150 -22.73 11.00 -23.75
N GLY A 151 -23.96 10.78 -23.26
CA GLY A 151 -24.86 9.74 -23.73
C GLY A 151 -24.39 8.31 -23.40
N LEU A 152 -23.33 8.15 -22.61
CA LEU A 152 -22.77 6.86 -22.23
C LEU A 152 -23.43 6.30 -20.96
N PRO A 153 -23.54 4.96 -20.84
CA PRO A 153 -23.89 4.32 -19.58
C PRO A 153 -22.90 4.71 -18.48
N CYS A 154 -23.41 5.07 -17.31
CA CYS A 154 -22.59 5.49 -16.16
C CYS A 154 -22.78 4.52 -14.99
N PHE A 155 -21.69 3.85 -14.59
CA PHE A 155 -21.64 2.96 -13.43
C PHE A 155 -21.20 3.73 -12.19
N ALA A 156 -21.81 3.41 -11.05
CA ALA A 156 -21.54 4.07 -9.78
C ALA A 156 -20.99 3.08 -8.75
N PRO A 157 -19.92 3.40 -8.03
CA PRO A 157 -19.45 2.60 -6.90
C PRO A 157 -20.50 2.60 -5.77
N ALA A 158 -20.81 1.42 -5.25
CA ALA A 158 -21.72 1.24 -4.12
C ALA A 158 -21.10 0.28 -3.11
N ALA A 159 -21.09 0.68 -1.84
CA ALA A 159 -20.61 -0.11 -0.71
C ALA A 159 -21.75 -0.77 0.08
N GLY A 160 -23.00 -0.41 -0.19
CA GLY A 160 -24.16 -0.98 0.49
C GLY A 160 -25.44 -0.86 -0.33
N ALA A 161 -26.45 -1.62 0.05
CA ALA A 161 -27.64 -1.81 -0.78
C ALA A 161 -28.55 -0.59 -0.88
N ALA A 162 -28.81 0.10 0.23
CA ALA A 162 -29.53 1.36 0.22
C ALA A 162 -28.82 2.43 -0.63
N GLU A 163 -27.49 2.51 -0.57
CA GLU A 163 -26.68 3.39 -1.43
C GLU A 163 -26.82 2.98 -2.92
N GLY A 164 -26.75 1.68 -3.21
CA GLY A 164 -26.94 1.14 -4.55
C GLY A 164 -28.31 1.46 -5.14
N GLU A 165 -29.39 1.25 -4.38
CA GLU A 165 -30.76 1.60 -4.79
C GLU A 165 -30.89 3.09 -5.07
N ALA A 166 -30.36 3.94 -4.18
CA ALA A 166 -30.39 5.38 -4.35
C ALA A 166 -29.61 5.84 -5.61
N LEU A 167 -28.47 5.21 -5.91
CA LEU A 167 -27.68 5.51 -7.10
C LEU A 167 -28.39 5.08 -8.39
N LEU A 168 -29.03 3.90 -8.41
CA LEU A 168 -29.84 3.44 -9.53
C LEU A 168 -31.06 4.34 -9.76
N ALA A 169 -31.81 4.66 -8.70
CA ALA A 169 -32.92 5.63 -8.76
C ALA A 169 -32.45 7.02 -9.18
N GLY A 170 -31.21 7.38 -8.82
CA GLY A 170 -30.52 8.59 -9.22
C GLY A 170 -30.05 8.63 -10.67
N GLY A 171 -30.26 7.57 -11.46
CA GLY A 171 -29.93 7.53 -12.89
C GLY A 171 -28.60 6.84 -13.22
N ALA A 172 -27.97 6.14 -12.27
CA ALA A 172 -26.88 5.24 -12.60
C ALA A 172 -27.38 4.13 -13.54
N SER A 173 -26.61 3.86 -14.59
CA SER A 173 -26.88 2.74 -15.50
C SER A 173 -26.50 1.40 -14.91
N GLY A 174 -25.67 1.41 -13.85
CA GLY A 174 -25.22 0.23 -13.14
C GLY A 174 -24.39 0.54 -11.89
N LEU A 175 -24.02 -0.50 -11.17
CA LEU A 175 -23.28 -0.41 -9.91
C LEU A 175 -21.95 -1.16 -10.00
N GLN A 176 -20.88 -0.50 -9.56
CA GLN A 176 -19.64 -1.17 -9.17
C GLN A 176 -19.73 -1.60 -7.71
N LEU A 177 -19.63 -2.90 -7.50
CA LEU A 177 -19.64 -3.52 -6.19
C LEU A 177 -18.31 -3.30 -5.47
N ARG A 178 -18.34 -2.54 -4.36
CA ARG A 178 -17.15 -2.23 -3.56
C ARG A 178 -16.91 -3.19 -2.41
N GLY A 179 -17.93 -3.89 -1.90
CA GLY A 179 -17.79 -4.91 -0.87
C GLY A 179 -18.94 -5.92 -0.85
N PRO A 180 -18.77 -7.06 -0.14
CA PRO A 180 -19.73 -8.17 -0.14
C PRO A 180 -21.04 -7.89 0.58
N SER A 181 -21.12 -6.75 1.28
CA SER A 181 -22.33 -6.22 1.91
C SER A 181 -23.55 -6.21 0.99
N LEU A 182 -23.38 -5.85 -0.28
CA LEU A 182 -24.42 -5.86 -1.30
C LEU A 182 -24.94 -7.28 -1.64
N LEU A 183 -24.15 -8.31 -1.34
CA LEU A 183 -24.49 -9.71 -1.58
C LEU A 183 -25.12 -10.40 -0.34
N ARG A 184 -25.32 -9.67 0.78
CA ARG A 184 -25.95 -10.20 2.00
C ARG A 184 -27.46 -10.39 1.86
N GLU A 185 -28.03 -11.31 2.65
CA GLU A 185 -29.49 -11.50 2.73
C GLU A 185 -30.20 -10.23 3.18
N GLY A 186 -31.32 -9.90 2.51
CA GLY A 186 -32.09 -8.68 2.78
C GLY A 186 -31.50 -7.37 2.25
N ALA A 187 -30.41 -7.41 1.47
CA ALA A 187 -29.76 -6.22 0.93
C ALA A 187 -30.70 -5.37 0.04
N ALA A 188 -31.30 -5.94 -1.00
CA ALA A 188 -32.25 -5.25 -1.88
C ALA A 188 -32.94 -6.25 -2.83
N ASP A 189 -34.21 -6.01 -3.16
CA ASP A 189 -35.01 -6.91 -4.02
C ASP A 189 -34.40 -7.08 -5.42
N PHE A 190 -33.79 -6.03 -5.97
CA PHE A 190 -33.18 -6.08 -7.31
C PHE A 190 -31.95 -7.00 -7.39
N LEU A 191 -31.32 -7.32 -6.25
CA LEU A 191 -30.15 -8.21 -6.16
C LEU A 191 -30.52 -9.67 -5.86
N GLU A 192 -31.76 -9.96 -5.45
CA GLU A 192 -32.25 -11.28 -5.05
C GLU A 192 -31.87 -12.35 -6.10
N GLY A 193 -32.21 -12.10 -7.36
CA GLY A 193 -31.95 -13.02 -8.47
C GLY A 193 -30.45 -13.22 -8.74
N PHE A 194 -29.66 -12.15 -8.64
CA PHE A 194 -28.21 -12.20 -8.80
C PHE A 194 -27.55 -13.01 -7.67
N ARG A 195 -27.95 -12.75 -6.42
CA ARG A 195 -27.45 -13.44 -5.23
C ARG A 195 -27.76 -14.93 -5.26
N ARG A 196 -28.96 -15.33 -5.69
CA ARG A 196 -29.32 -16.74 -5.85
C ARG A 196 -28.39 -17.45 -6.85
N ARG A 197 -28.04 -16.80 -7.96
CA ARG A 197 -27.10 -17.37 -8.95
C ARG A 197 -25.67 -17.41 -8.42
N MET A 198 -25.22 -16.38 -7.71
CA MET A 198 -23.92 -16.37 -7.01
C MET A 198 -23.81 -17.55 -6.03
N ALA A 199 -24.86 -17.78 -5.23
CA ALA A 199 -24.89 -18.84 -4.24
C ALA A 199 -24.88 -20.25 -4.85
N GLN A 200 -25.35 -20.40 -6.10
CA GLN A 200 -25.27 -21.65 -6.85
C GLN A 200 -23.89 -21.87 -7.46
N ALA A 201 -23.16 -20.80 -7.76
CA ALA A 201 -21.85 -20.84 -8.41
C ALA A 201 -20.67 -20.94 -7.43
N LEU A 202 -20.83 -20.47 -6.20
CA LEU A 202 -19.83 -20.60 -5.13
C LEU A 202 -20.14 -21.79 -4.23
N GLU A 203 -19.10 -22.50 -3.80
CA GLU A 203 -19.25 -23.44 -2.70
C GLU A 203 -19.75 -22.74 -1.44
N ARG A 204 -20.62 -23.39 -0.68
CA ARG A 204 -21.27 -22.80 0.50
C ARG A 204 -20.28 -22.18 1.51
N PRO A 205 -19.12 -22.79 1.84
CA PRO A 205 -18.13 -22.15 2.71
C PRO A 205 -17.50 -20.89 2.12
N ALA A 206 -17.28 -20.83 0.80
CA ALA A 206 -16.73 -19.64 0.13
C ALA A 206 -17.75 -18.50 0.10
N LEU A 207 -19.03 -18.83 -0.13
CA LEU A 207 -20.11 -17.86 -0.02
C LEU A 207 -20.26 -17.37 1.43
N GLU A 208 -20.29 -18.26 2.42
CA GLU A 208 -20.39 -17.89 3.84
C GLU A 208 -19.20 -17.06 4.31
N ALA A 209 -17.99 -17.30 3.82
CA ALA A 209 -16.85 -16.46 4.14
C ALA A 209 -16.88 -15.09 3.42
N LEU A 210 -17.53 -15.02 2.25
CA LEU A 210 -17.74 -13.78 1.50
C LEU A 210 -18.84 -12.90 2.12
N VAL A 211 -20.02 -13.47 2.39
CA VAL A 211 -21.24 -12.74 2.83
C VAL A 211 -21.64 -13.00 4.28
N GLY A 212 -20.83 -13.75 5.03
CA GLY A 212 -21.12 -14.16 6.39
C GLY A 212 -21.25 -13.02 7.39
N ALA A 213 -21.37 -13.41 8.67
CA ALA A 213 -21.62 -12.51 9.78
C ALA A 213 -20.75 -11.25 9.69
N PRO A 214 -21.30 -10.06 10.00
CA PRO A 214 -20.52 -8.83 10.01
C PRO A 214 -19.25 -9.07 10.83
N GLN A 215 -18.10 -9.00 10.16
CA GLN A 215 -16.82 -9.08 10.85
C GLN A 215 -16.79 -7.95 11.88
N ALA A 216 -16.24 -8.26 13.07
CA ALA A 216 -16.10 -7.25 14.11
C ALA A 216 -15.37 -6.03 13.54
N GLU A 217 -15.91 -4.85 13.79
CA GLU A 217 -15.24 -3.65 13.31
C GLU A 217 -13.89 -3.50 14.01
N LEU A 218 -12.86 -3.11 13.25
CA LEU A 218 -11.56 -2.81 13.85
C LEU A 218 -11.70 -1.66 14.85
N PRO A 219 -10.98 -1.67 15.99
CA PRO A 219 -11.02 -0.56 16.93
C PRO A 219 -10.42 0.70 16.32
N ARG A 220 -10.87 1.88 16.74
CA ARG A 220 -10.15 3.13 16.46
C ARG A 220 -8.84 3.13 17.25
N LEU A 221 -7.78 3.66 16.67
CA LEU A 221 -6.50 3.81 17.35
C LEU A 221 -6.34 5.26 17.82
N ARG A 222 -6.01 5.45 19.10
CA ARG A 222 -5.74 6.78 19.67
C ARG A 222 -4.28 6.88 20.07
N ILE A 223 -3.56 7.82 19.47
CA ILE A 223 -2.18 8.15 19.84
C ILE A 223 -2.17 9.61 20.28
N ARG A 224 -1.98 9.85 21.58
CA ARG A 224 -2.06 11.21 22.15
C ARG A 224 -3.42 11.88 21.82
N ASN A 225 -3.42 12.95 21.03
CA ASN A 225 -4.59 13.69 20.55
C ASN A 225 -5.05 13.26 19.15
N LEU A 226 -4.37 12.30 18.52
CA LEU A 226 -4.67 11.79 17.19
C LEU A 226 -5.69 10.66 17.29
N ASP A 227 -6.83 10.84 16.62
CA ASP A 227 -7.89 9.83 16.51
C ASP A 227 -7.87 9.23 15.11
N ILE A 228 -7.44 7.97 15.04
CA ILE A 228 -7.15 7.28 13.78
C ILE A 228 -8.29 6.28 13.52
N PRO A 229 -9.08 6.47 12.44
CA PRO A 229 -10.25 5.63 12.13
C PRO A 229 -9.98 4.13 12.06
N TYR A 230 -8.83 3.74 11.46
CA TYR A 230 -8.38 2.36 11.34
C TYR A 230 -7.03 2.17 12.03
N PRO A 231 -6.83 1.06 12.76
CA PRO A 231 -5.64 0.86 13.58
C PRO A 231 -4.46 0.35 12.75
N VAL A 232 -4.18 1.03 11.63
CA VAL A 232 -3.16 0.67 10.64
C VAL A 232 -2.23 1.87 10.44
N ILE A 233 -0.93 1.61 10.56
CA ILE A 233 0.14 2.56 10.25
C ILE A 233 0.89 2.02 9.04
N GLN A 234 1.03 2.83 7.99
CA GLN A 234 2.00 2.50 6.93
C GLN A 234 3.40 2.79 7.46
N GLY A 235 4.27 1.78 7.58
CA GLY A 235 5.61 1.95 8.14
C GLY A 235 6.54 2.74 7.22
N GLY A 236 7.34 3.65 7.76
CA GLY A 236 8.27 4.47 6.97
C GLY A 236 9.34 3.64 6.26
N MET A 237 9.49 3.85 4.94
CA MET A 237 10.38 3.10 4.06
C MET A 237 11.32 4.05 3.32
N GLY A 238 12.56 4.12 3.80
CA GLY A 238 13.66 4.85 3.15
C GLY A 238 14.47 3.95 2.20
N ILE A 239 15.08 4.48 1.14
CA ILE A 239 15.03 5.86 0.65
C ILE A 239 13.88 5.97 -0.36
N GLY A 240 12.97 6.94 -0.15
CA GLY A 240 11.99 7.34 -1.16
C GLY A 240 10.88 6.37 -1.53
N VAL A 241 10.68 5.30 -0.75
CA VAL A 241 9.57 4.37 -0.98
C VAL A 241 8.27 4.90 -0.36
N SER A 242 8.35 5.66 0.74
CA SER A 242 7.21 6.32 1.38
C SER A 242 7.43 7.82 1.63
N TRP A 243 7.16 8.64 0.62
CA TRP A 243 7.13 10.09 0.74
C TRP A 243 5.70 10.61 0.57
N GLU A 244 5.51 11.75 -0.10
CA GLU A 244 4.27 12.50 -0.08
C GLU A 244 3.10 11.72 -0.65
N ASN A 245 3.32 10.95 -1.72
CA ASN A 245 2.23 10.33 -2.44
C ASN A 245 1.70 9.11 -1.67
N LEU A 246 2.59 8.25 -1.18
CA LEU A 246 2.17 7.09 -0.39
C LEU A 246 1.60 7.51 0.96
N ALA A 247 2.35 8.28 1.74
CA ALA A 247 1.95 8.67 3.09
C ALA A 247 0.65 9.49 3.05
N GLY A 248 0.55 10.44 2.11
CA GLY A 248 -0.66 11.25 1.91
C GLY A 248 -1.90 10.41 1.62
N ASN A 249 -1.82 9.46 0.68
CA ASN A 249 -2.98 8.64 0.31
C ASN A 249 -3.35 7.62 1.41
N VAL A 250 -2.39 7.10 2.18
CA VAL A 250 -2.69 6.25 3.33
C VAL A 250 -3.44 7.04 4.40
N ALA A 251 -2.95 8.24 4.72
CA ALA A 251 -3.59 9.13 5.68
C ALA A 251 -5.00 9.55 5.25
N ARG A 252 -5.18 9.83 3.95
CA ARG A 252 -6.49 10.13 3.35
C ARG A 252 -7.50 9.00 3.54
N CYS A 253 -7.04 7.76 3.62
CA CYS A 253 -7.90 6.59 3.82
C CYS A 253 -8.21 6.27 5.29
N GLY A 254 -7.80 7.11 6.25
CA GLY A 254 -8.12 6.93 7.67
C GLY A 254 -7.12 6.07 8.45
N CYS A 255 -5.98 5.78 7.83
CA CYS A 255 -4.82 5.16 8.48
C CYS A 255 -3.79 6.24 8.83
N VAL A 256 -2.63 5.85 9.37
CA VAL A 256 -1.50 6.77 9.54
C VAL A 256 -0.53 6.66 8.37
N GLY A 257 -0.27 7.76 7.67
CA GLY A 257 0.77 7.84 6.65
C GLY A 257 2.10 8.25 7.25
N ILE A 258 3.20 7.57 6.88
CA ILE A 258 4.53 7.86 7.43
C ILE A 258 5.51 8.22 6.31
N VAL A 259 5.98 9.46 6.35
CA VAL A 259 7.06 9.96 5.51
C VAL A 259 8.39 9.45 6.05
N SER A 260 9.24 8.88 5.19
CA SER A 260 10.64 8.59 5.54
C SER A 260 11.47 9.87 5.46
N ALA A 261 12.08 10.30 6.58
CA ALA A 261 13.04 11.41 6.57
C ALA A 261 14.38 11.05 5.91
N ILE A 262 14.59 9.76 5.61
CA ILE A 262 15.84 9.26 5.05
C ILE A 262 15.88 9.49 3.55
N GLY A 263 16.94 10.17 3.09
CA GLY A 263 17.25 10.33 1.67
C GLY A 263 16.41 11.38 0.94
N THR A 264 15.78 12.32 1.65
CA THR A 264 14.98 13.40 1.04
C THR A 264 15.75 14.24 0.02
N GLY A 265 17.08 14.30 0.10
CA GLY A 265 17.94 14.94 -0.89
C GLY A 265 17.88 14.34 -2.29
N TYR A 266 17.45 13.09 -2.43
CA TYR A 266 17.22 12.48 -3.75
C TYR A 266 15.95 12.99 -4.42
N ARG A 267 14.95 13.44 -3.65
CA ARG A 267 13.62 13.82 -4.16
C ARG A 267 13.64 15.14 -4.95
N TYR A 268 14.42 16.10 -4.45
CA TYR A 268 14.60 17.44 -5.02
C TYR A 268 16.11 17.73 -5.12
N PRO A 269 16.77 17.24 -6.19
CA PRO A 269 18.22 17.33 -6.32
C PRO A 269 18.76 18.77 -6.28
N GLU A 270 17.94 19.76 -6.60
CA GLU A 270 18.27 21.19 -6.53
C GLU A 270 18.39 21.71 -5.08
N LEU A 271 17.88 20.99 -4.09
CA LEU A 271 17.87 21.36 -2.67
C LEU A 271 18.96 20.65 -1.85
N ALA A 272 19.92 20.03 -2.53
CA ALA A 272 20.97 19.22 -1.92
C ALA A 272 22.23 19.24 -2.79
N ALA A 273 23.40 19.41 -2.16
CA ALA A 273 24.66 19.24 -2.87
C ALA A 273 24.86 17.77 -3.28
N HIS A 274 25.29 17.53 -4.51
CA HIS A 274 25.50 16.20 -5.06
C HIS A 274 26.96 15.99 -5.51
N VAL A 275 27.48 14.79 -5.28
CA VAL A 275 28.76 14.32 -5.81
C VAL A 275 28.52 13.01 -6.53
N ALA A 276 28.92 12.94 -7.81
CA ALA A 276 28.71 11.77 -8.66
C ALA A 276 27.24 11.28 -8.68
N GLY A 277 26.29 12.20 -8.69
CA GLY A 277 24.85 11.89 -8.71
C GLY A 277 24.26 11.44 -7.37
N ARG A 278 25.00 11.55 -6.26
CA ARG A 278 24.54 11.21 -4.91
C ARG A 278 24.55 12.43 -3.99
N PRO A 279 23.57 12.63 -3.10
CA PRO A 279 23.63 13.66 -2.08
C PRO A 279 24.88 13.48 -1.20
N SER A 280 25.70 14.52 -1.07
CA SER A 280 26.94 14.48 -0.29
C SER A 280 26.72 14.89 1.16
N GLN A 281 27.40 14.26 2.11
CA GLN A 281 27.22 14.54 3.56
C GLN A 281 25.80 14.25 4.09
N PRO A 282 25.63 14.11 5.43
CA PRO A 282 24.35 13.78 6.03
C PRO A 282 23.27 14.82 5.74
N GLU A 283 23.63 16.11 5.80
CA GLU A 283 22.70 17.22 5.66
C GLU A 283 22.07 17.33 4.27
N ASN A 284 22.80 16.97 3.21
CA ASN A 284 22.22 16.94 1.87
C ASN A 284 21.48 15.64 1.61
N LEU A 285 21.92 14.50 2.17
CA LEU A 285 21.15 13.25 2.09
C LEU A 285 19.76 13.40 2.71
N ASN A 286 19.70 13.98 3.91
CA ASN A 286 18.47 14.22 4.65
C ASN A 286 18.12 15.72 4.61
N SER A 287 18.02 16.30 3.41
CA SER A 287 17.74 17.72 3.20
C SER A 287 16.48 18.18 3.93
N SER A 288 16.63 19.22 4.76
CA SER A 288 15.55 19.82 5.56
C SER A 288 14.49 20.46 4.67
N GLU A 289 14.90 21.25 3.67
CA GLU A 289 13.97 21.91 2.77
C GLU A 289 13.16 20.89 1.95
N ALA A 290 13.81 19.83 1.50
CA ALA A 290 13.14 18.73 0.82
C ALA A 290 12.13 18.03 1.74
N LEU A 291 12.50 17.74 2.99
CA LEU A 291 11.61 17.14 3.99
C LEU A 291 10.37 18.02 4.23
N THR A 292 10.54 19.33 4.37
CA THR A 292 9.43 20.28 4.55
C THR A 292 8.47 20.25 3.37
N ARG A 293 8.99 20.27 2.13
CA ARG A 293 8.14 20.18 0.92
C ARG A 293 7.38 18.85 0.87
N ILE A 294 8.05 17.73 1.13
CA ILE A 294 7.43 16.40 1.18
C ILE A 294 6.30 16.36 2.20
N LEU A 295 6.54 16.86 3.43
CA LEU A 295 5.53 16.85 4.48
C LEU A 295 4.32 17.73 4.15
N HIS A 296 4.55 18.91 3.60
CA HIS A 296 3.47 19.80 3.17
C HIS A 296 2.62 19.14 2.07
N SER A 297 3.24 18.56 1.04
CA SER A 297 2.51 17.85 -0.01
C SER A 297 1.78 16.60 0.54
N ALA A 298 2.38 15.86 1.47
CA ALA A 298 1.73 14.73 2.13
C ALA A 298 0.46 15.18 2.89
N ARG A 299 0.54 16.30 3.61
CA ARG A 299 -0.58 16.92 4.34
C ARG A 299 -1.69 17.40 3.39
N GLU A 300 -1.33 17.99 2.27
CA GLU A 300 -2.29 18.41 1.23
C GLU A 300 -3.05 17.20 0.66
N ILE A 301 -2.36 16.12 0.33
CA ILE A 301 -2.97 14.88 -0.19
C ILE A 301 -3.86 14.21 0.89
N ALA A 302 -3.37 14.18 2.14
CA ALA A 302 -4.07 13.57 3.27
C ALA A 302 -5.39 14.29 3.61
N GLY A 303 -5.46 15.59 3.33
CA GLY A 303 -6.56 16.44 3.74
C GLY A 303 -6.53 16.76 5.24
N PRO A 304 -7.50 17.55 5.74
CA PRO A 304 -7.45 18.13 7.08
C PRO A 304 -7.44 17.08 8.20
N LYS A 305 -8.12 15.93 7.98
CA LYS A 305 -8.30 14.87 8.98
C LYS A 305 -7.26 13.76 8.92
N GLY A 306 -6.51 13.64 7.83
CA GLY A 306 -5.47 12.60 7.71
C GLY A 306 -4.38 12.82 8.76
N VAL A 307 -3.65 11.77 9.14
CA VAL A 307 -2.53 11.86 10.08
C VAL A 307 -1.23 11.54 9.35
N ILE A 308 -0.28 12.47 9.39
CA ILE A 308 1.05 12.32 8.78
C ILE A 308 2.14 12.35 9.85
N GLY A 309 2.91 11.27 9.89
CA GLY A 309 4.09 11.13 10.73
C GLY A 309 5.39 11.09 9.93
N VAL A 310 6.50 11.09 10.66
CA VAL A 310 7.85 10.96 10.11
C VAL A 310 8.57 9.78 10.75
N ASN A 311 9.18 8.93 9.93
CA ASN A 311 10.14 7.93 10.40
C ASN A 311 11.57 8.48 10.33
N ILE A 312 12.31 8.34 11.44
CA ILE A 312 13.70 8.78 11.56
C ILE A 312 14.51 7.66 12.20
N LEU A 313 15.63 7.27 11.59
CA LEU A 313 16.51 6.24 12.13
C LEU A 313 17.48 6.87 13.13
N CYS A 314 17.53 6.38 14.37
CA CYS A 314 18.51 6.83 15.37
C CYS A 314 19.96 6.64 14.92
N ALA A 315 20.20 5.75 13.96
CA ALA A 315 21.52 5.45 13.43
C ALA A 315 22.09 6.51 12.47
N ILE A 316 21.30 7.48 11.97
CA ILE A 316 21.83 8.50 11.07
C ILE A 316 22.76 9.47 11.79
N ASN A 317 23.76 10.00 11.08
CA ASN A 317 24.76 10.90 11.67
C ASN A 317 24.19 12.26 12.10
N ASP A 318 23.00 12.64 11.64
CA ASP A 318 22.36 13.93 11.88
C ASP A 318 20.98 13.82 12.54
N TYR A 319 20.76 12.75 13.32
CA TYR A 319 19.47 12.42 13.94
C TYR A 319 18.81 13.60 14.66
N ASP A 320 19.56 14.27 15.55
CA ASP A 320 19.05 15.39 16.34
C ASP A 320 18.54 16.55 15.48
N ARG A 321 19.23 16.85 14.38
CA ARG A 321 18.83 17.89 13.43
C ARG A 321 17.55 17.47 12.71
N VAL A 322 17.53 16.26 12.15
CA VAL A 322 16.39 15.75 11.38
C VAL A 322 15.12 15.65 12.26
N VAL A 323 15.25 15.32 13.55
CA VAL A 323 14.13 15.39 14.51
C VAL A 323 13.58 16.81 14.61
N ARG A 324 14.44 17.81 14.83
CA ARG A 324 14.00 19.22 14.93
C ARG A 324 13.40 19.72 13.63
N ASP A 325 13.99 19.37 12.49
CA ASP A 325 13.49 19.73 11.17
C ASP A 325 12.11 19.12 10.93
N SER A 326 11.88 17.87 11.34
CA SER A 326 10.58 17.19 11.23
C SER A 326 9.51 17.87 12.08
N VAL A 327 9.85 18.28 13.30
CA VAL A 327 8.94 19.06 14.17
C VAL A 327 8.62 20.40 13.54
N ALA A 328 9.63 21.13 13.06
CA ALA A 328 9.47 22.44 12.42
C ALA A 328 8.62 22.36 11.14
N ALA A 329 8.72 21.26 10.40
CA ALA A 329 7.93 20.97 9.20
C ALA A 329 6.49 20.50 9.50
N GLY A 330 6.09 20.38 10.77
CA GLY A 330 4.72 20.06 11.15
C GLY A 330 4.39 18.55 11.21
N ALA A 331 5.37 17.69 11.46
CA ALA A 331 5.11 16.28 11.74
C ALA A 331 4.18 16.12 12.96
N GLN A 332 3.11 15.33 12.84
CA GLN A 332 2.18 15.10 13.96
C GLN A 332 2.65 13.98 14.89
N LEU A 333 3.51 13.09 14.38
CA LEU A 333 4.15 12.04 15.16
C LEU A 333 5.53 11.69 14.58
N ILE A 334 6.44 11.25 15.44
CA ILE A 334 7.78 10.79 15.08
C ILE A 334 7.92 9.32 15.49
N ILE A 335 8.16 8.47 14.50
CA ILE A 335 8.54 7.07 14.69
C ILE A 335 10.07 6.96 14.64
N SER A 336 10.70 6.44 15.70
CA SER A 336 12.16 6.30 15.75
C SER A 336 12.60 4.85 15.99
N GLY A 337 13.38 4.30 15.05
CA GLY A 337 13.96 2.95 15.13
C GLY A 337 15.46 2.92 14.83
N ALA A 338 16.00 1.73 14.54
CA ALA A 338 17.43 1.50 14.29
C ALA A 338 18.35 2.10 15.38
N GLY A 339 17.99 1.85 16.64
CA GLY A 339 18.65 2.37 17.84
C GLY A 339 17.63 2.67 18.94
N LEU A 340 18.11 3.10 20.11
CA LEU A 340 17.25 3.51 21.22
C LEU A 340 17.11 5.04 21.24
N PRO A 341 15.91 5.62 21.04
CA PRO A 341 15.69 7.07 21.01
C PRO A 341 15.68 7.69 22.43
N LEU A 342 16.71 7.45 23.23
CA LEU A 342 16.74 7.83 24.64
C LEU A 342 16.69 9.34 24.88
N GLY A 343 17.13 10.15 23.91
CA GLY A 343 17.14 11.62 23.97
C GLY A 343 15.97 12.30 23.25
N LEU A 344 15.12 11.54 22.54
CA LEU A 344 14.09 12.08 21.66
C LEU A 344 13.14 13.08 22.35
N PRO A 345 12.62 12.85 23.58
CA PRO A 345 11.77 13.83 24.24
C PRO A 345 12.45 15.19 24.44
N GLY A 346 13.75 15.21 24.75
CA GLY A 346 14.50 16.45 24.92
C GLY A 346 14.76 17.20 23.62
N LEU A 347 14.75 16.51 22.47
CA LEU A 347 14.88 17.16 21.15
C LEU A 347 13.59 17.84 20.72
N VAL A 348 12.45 17.28 21.12
CA VAL A 348 11.10 17.76 20.75
C VAL A 348 10.57 18.79 21.75
N GLY A 349 10.94 18.68 23.04
CA GLY A 349 10.44 19.56 24.09
C GLY A 349 8.91 19.45 24.23
N ASP A 350 8.26 20.62 24.34
CA ASP A 350 6.81 20.72 24.54
C ASP A 350 6.00 20.79 23.23
N ALA A 351 6.64 20.59 22.07
CA ALA A 351 5.93 20.57 20.80
C ALA A 351 4.85 19.48 20.79
N ASP A 352 3.69 19.80 20.20
CA ASP A 352 2.55 18.88 20.14
C ASP A 352 2.75 17.81 19.06
N VAL A 353 3.70 16.92 19.32
CA VAL A 353 4.11 15.81 18.45
C VAL A 353 4.15 14.53 19.27
N ALA A 354 3.48 13.49 18.78
CA ALA A 354 3.50 12.18 19.42
C ALA A 354 4.83 11.46 19.17
N LEU A 355 5.39 10.82 20.20
CA LEU A 355 6.68 10.13 20.12
C LEU A 355 6.48 8.62 20.22
N VAL A 356 6.92 7.91 19.17
CA VAL A 356 6.65 6.48 18.97
C VAL A 356 7.97 5.73 18.73
N PRO A 357 8.65 5.23 19.77
CA PRO A 357 9.82 4.37 19.59
C PRO A 357 9.45 3.03 18.94
N ILE A 358 10.35 2.53 18.10
CA ILE A 358 10.36 1.13 17.65
C ILE A 358 11.20 0.30 18.63
N VAL A 359 10.67 -0.84 19.08
CA VAL A 359 11.35 -1.79 19.96
C VAL A 359 11.26 -3.20 19.38
N SER A 360 12.22 -4.06 19.77
CA SER A 360 12.23 -5.48 19.43
C SER A 360 11.94 -6.40 20.62
N SER A 361 11.73 -5.84 21.83
CA SER A 361 11.50 -6.61 23.05
C SER A 361 10.93 -5.77 24.21
N ALA A 362 10.35 -6.44 25.20
CA ALA A 362 9.93 -5.83 26.46
C ALA A 362 11.11 -5.15 27.20
N ARG A 363 12.32 -5.74 27.13
CA ARG A 363 13.52 -5.15 27.73
C ARG A 363 13.86 -3.78 27.13
N ALA A 364 13.76 -3.62 25.80
CA ALA A 364 14.00 -2.35 25.15
C ALA A 364 12.94 -1.30 25.55
N LEU A 365 11.66 -1.69 25.58
CA LEU A 365 10.57 -0.82 26.04
C LEU A 365 10.81 -0.33 27.47
N LYS A 366 11.11 -1.24 28.40
CA LYS A 366 11.42 -0.92 29.79
C LYS A 366 12.51 0.14 29.94
N LEU A 367 13.58 0.01 29.15
CA LEU A 367 14.70 0.94 29.19
C LEU A 367 14.31 2.33 28.68
N ILE A 368 13.51 2.41 27.62
CA ILE A 368 13.00 3.66 27.08
C ILE A 368 12.09 4.34 28.11
N CYS A 369 11.05 3.64 28.60
CA CYS A 369 10.12 4.18 29.58
C CYS A 369 10.84 4.66 30.85
N LYS A 370 11.74 3.84 31.42
CA LYS A 370 12.53 4.24 32.60
C LYS A 370 13.38 5.48 32.34
N THR A 371 13.98 5.59 31.17
CA THR A 371 14.85 6.73 30.84
C THR A 371 14.04 7.99 30.62
N TRP A 372 12.95 7.90 29.85
CA TRP A 372 12.12 9.04 29.52
C TRP A 372 11.39 9.58 30.76
N GLN A 373 10.81 8.70 31.57
CA GLN A 373 10.16 9.08 32.84
C GLN A 373 11.15 9.80 33.76
N ARG A 374 12.36 9.26 33.92
CA ARG A 374 13.36 9.85 34.84
C ARG A 374 13.93 11.18 34.35
N LYS A 375 14.18 11.33 33.04
CA LYS A 375 14.88 12.50 32.48
C LYS A 375 13.96 13.61 32.02
N TYR A 376 12.74 13.26 31.59
CA TYR A 376 11.85 14.18 30.89
C TYR A 376 10.42 14.16 31.44
N ASP A 377 10.14 13.36 32.48
CA ASP A 377 8.78 13.16 33.02
C ASP A 377 7.75 12.84 31.93
N ARG A 378 8.15 12.02 30.96
CA ARG A 378 7.37 11.67 29.78
C ARG A 378 7.47 10.17 29.50
N LEU A 379 6.37 9.59 29.02
CA LEU A 379 6.31 8.24 28.49
C LEU A 379 6.08 8.27 26.96
N PRO A 380 6.34 7.17 26.25
CA PRO A 380 5.93 7.03 24.85
C PRO A 380 4.44 7.32 24.65
N ASP A 381 4.08 8.00 23.57
CA ASP A 381 2.68 8.24 23.19
C ASP A 381 2.08 6.99 22.50
N ALA A 382 2.93 6.12 21.96
CA ALA A 382 2.67 4.77 21.46
C ALA A 382 4.01 4.02 21.38
N VAL A 383 4.00 2.71 21.11
CA VAL A 383 5.21 1.94 20.78
C VAL A 383 4.96 1.05 19.58
N VAL A 384 5.93 0.95 18.66
CA VAL A 384 5.92 -0.05 17.60
C VAL A 384 6.79 -1.23 18.04
N LEU A 385 6.21 -2.42 18.13
CA LEU A 385 6.94 -3.67 18.29
C LEU A 385 7.22 -4.27 16.91
N GLU A 386 8.47 -4.27 16.49
CA GLU A 386 8.87 -4.85 15.21
C GLU A 386 9.47 -6.25 15.40
N GLY A 387 8.84 -7.24 14.77
CA GLY A 387 9.27 -8.64 14.73
C GLY A 387 10.16 -8.97 13.54
N PRO A 388 10.78 -10.17 13.52
CA PRO A 388 11.82 -10.56 12.58
C PRO A 388 11.35 -10.82 11.14
N GLU A 389 10.04 -10.76 10.89
CA GLU A 389 9.46 -10.90 9.55
C GLU A 389 9.40 -9.55 8.78
N SER A 390 9.88 -8.47 9.39
CA SER A 390 9.97 -7.14 8.75
C SER A 390 10.93 -7.12 7.56
N GLY A 391 10.82 -6.09 6.73
CA GLY A 391 11.77 -5.81 5.64
C GLY A 391 12.89 -4.88 6.09
N GLY A 392 14.02 -4.89 5.38
CA GLY A 392 15.16 -4.06 5.76
C GLY A 392 15.88 -4.58 7.00
N HIS A 393 16.54 -3.71 7.75
CA HIS A 393 17.35 -4.11 8.89
C HIS A 393 16.53 -4.78 9.99
N GLN A 394 17.10 -5.85 10.54
CA GLN A 394 16.49 -6.61 11.62
C GLN A 394 17.05 -6.15 12.97
N GLY A 395 16.16 -5.98 13.95
CA GLY A 395 16.54 -5.79 15.35
C GLY A 395 17.00 -7.08 16.06
N PHE A 396 17.38 -8.09 15.28
CA PHE A 396 17.61 -9.48 15.68
C PHE A 396 18.85 -10.04 14.96
N SER A 397 19.55 -10.99 15.58
CA SER A 397 20.59 -11.78 14.90
C SER A 397 19.98 -12.68 13.83
N LEU A 398 20.83 -13.26 12.98
CA LEU A 398 20.37 -14.17 11.93
C LEU A 398 19.62 -15.38 12.50
N GLU A 399 20.10 -15.94 13.61
CA GLU A 399 19.50 -17.07 14.31
C GLU A 399 18.14 -16.67 14.92
N GLN A 400 18.10 -15.53 15.59
CA GLN A 400 16.88 -14.98 16.19
C GLN A 400 15.79 -14.71 15.13
N CYS A 401 16.18 -14.34 13.90
CA CYS A 401 15.23 -14.07 12.83
C CYS A 401 14.39 -15.29 12.40
N THR A 402 14.84 -16.50 12.75
CA THR A 402 14.19 -17.77 12.42
C THR A 402 13.66 -18.52 13.63
N ASP A 403 13.92 -18.01 14.83
CA ASP A 403 13.55 -18.65 16.08
C ASP A 403 12.12 -18.23 16.48
N PRO A 404 11.19 -19.19 16.64
CA PRO A 404 9.81 -18.92 17.06
C PRO A 404 9.69 -18.13 18.37
N ALA A 405 10.70 -18.16 19.25
CA ALA A 405 10.72 -17.37 20.47
C ALA A 405 10.71 -15.84 20.22
N TYR A 406 11.06 -15.41 19.02
CA TYR A 406 11.06 -14.01 18.59
C TYR A 406 9.92 -13.70 17.62
N SER A 407 8.97 -14.62 17.42
CA SER A 407 7.79 -14.33 16.61
C SER A 407 6.90 -13.29 17.29
N LEU A 408 6.03 -12.62 16.52
CA LEU A 408 5.10 -11.65 17.12
C LEU A 408 4.13 -12.30 18.12
N GLU A 409 3.79 -13.58 17.92
CA GLU A 409 2.95 -14.36 18.85
C GLU A 409 3.60 -14.48 20.24
N ALA A 410 4.93 -14.56 20.30
CA ALA A 410 5.67 -14.57 21.55
C ALA A 410 5.89 -13.16 22.10
N LEU A 411 6.30 -12.21 21.24
CA LEU A 411 6.73 -10.89 21.68
C LEU A 411 5.59 -9.93 22.05
N VAL A 412 4.43 -10.00 21.37
CA VAL A 412 3.32 -9.07 21.61
C VAL A 412 2.83 -9.17 23.06
N PRO A 413 2.51 -10.36 23.61
CA PRO A 413 2.09 -10.48 25.02
C PRO A 413 3.12 -9.94 26.02
N GLU A 414 4.41 -10.19 25.79
CA GLU A 414 5.48 -9.71 26.67
C GLU A 414 5.58 -8.18 26.70
N VAL A 415 5.51 -7.55 25.52
CA VAL A 415 5.60 -6.09 25.39
C VAL A 415 4.34 -5.42 25.91
N VAL A 416 3.16 -6.02 25.72
CA VAL A 416 1.90 -5.54 26.31
C VAL A 416 1.97 -5.61 27.84
N ALA A 417 2.48 -6.71 28.41
CA ALA A 417 2.67 -6.84 29.85
C ALA A 417 3.63 -5.78 30.41
N GLU A 418 4.75 -5.51 29.72
CA GLU A 418 5.67 -4.45 30.12
C GLU A 418 5.02 -3.06 29.97
N ARG A 419 4.31 -2.78 28.87
CA ARG A 419 3.56 -1.51 28.67
C ARG A 419 2.61 -1.24 29.83
N ASN A 420 1.87 -2.26 30.27
CA ASN A 420 0.90 -2.16 31.37
C ASN A 420 1.55 -1.81 32.72
N ALA A 421 2.85 -2.05 32.89
CA ALA A 421 3.58 -1.63 34.10
C ALA A 421 3.88 -0.11 34.13
N TRP A 422 3.74 0.59 33.00
CA TRP A 422 4.02 2.02 32.87
C TRP A 422 2.76 2.86 32.61
N GLY A 423 1.77 2.32 31.90
CA GLY A 423 0.55 3.05 31.56
C GLY A 423 -0.30 2.32 30.51
N SER A 424 -0.99 3.08 29.65
CA SER A 424 -1.94 2.55 28.66
C SER A 424 -1.72 3.09 27.24
N PHE A 425 -0.51 3.56 26.91
CA PHE A 425 -0.18 3.98 25.54
C PHE A 425 -0.21 2.78 24.59
N PRO A 426 -0.68 2.93 23.33
CA PRO A 426 -0.93 1.80 22.45
C PRO A 426 0.33 1.06 22.01
N VAL A 427 0.19 -0.27 21.82
CA VAL A 427 1.21 -1.15 21.25
C VAL A 427 0.84 -1.49 19.80
N ILE A 428 1.71 -1.16 18.85
CA ILE A 428 1.51 -1.36 17.42
C ILE A 428 2.42 -2.50 16.96
N ALA A 429 1.86 -3.62 16.51
CA ALA A 429 2.65 -4.76 16.05
C ALA A 429 3.10 -4.60 14.59
N ALA A 430 4.35 -4.93 14.27
CA ALA A 430 4.95 -4.73 12.95
C ALA A 430 5.80 -5.93 12.51
N GLY A 431 5.83 -6.20 11.20
CA GLY A 431 6.56 -7.32 10.60
C GLY A 431 5.67 -8.55 10.38
N GLY A 432 5.64 -9.08 9.16
CA GLY A 432 4.83 -10.26 8.82
C GLY A 432 3.32 -10.03 8.63
N VAL A 433 2.78 -8.85 8.94
CA VAL A 433 1.35 -8.53 8.76
C VAL A 433 1.01 -8.37 7.28
N TRP A 434 0.09 -9.19 6.76
CA TRP A 434 -0.26 -9.20 5.34
C TRP A 434 -1.71 -8.80 5.06
N ASP A 435 -2.67 -9.34 5.81
CA ASP A 435 -4.10 -9.22 5.56
C ASP A 435 -4.92 -9.00 6.84
N ARG A 436 -6.25 -8.98 6.70
CA ARG A 436 -7.19 -8.80 7.81
C ARG A 436 -7.04 -9.86 8.91
N ALA A 437 -6.75 -11.12 8.55
CA ALA A 437 -6.65 -12.20 9.53
C ALA A 437 -5.40 -12.02 10.42
N ASP A 438 -4.30 -11.53 9.85
CA ASP A 438 -3.12 -11.15 10.65
C ASP A 438 -3.41 -10.00 11.61
N ILE A 439 -4.18 -8.99 11.16
CA ILE A 439 -4.59 -7.86 12.01
C ILE A 439 -5.42 -8.37 13.19
N ASP A 440 -6.50 -9.11 12.92
CA ASP A 440 -7.39 -9.63 13.97
C ASP A 440 -6.62 -10.52 14.97
N ARG A 441 -5.71 -11.36 14.46
CA ARG A 441 -4.86 -12.22 15.29
C ARG A 441 -3.94 -11.41 16.21
N LEU A 442 -3.31 -10.34 15.73
CA LEU A 442 -2.42 -9.50 16.54
C LEU A 442 -3.19 -8.65 17.55
N LEU A 443 -4.38 -8.15 17.17
CA LEU A 443 -5.28 -7.49 18.11
C LEU A 443 -5.74 -8.45 19.22
N ALA A 444 -6.05 -9.70 18.90
CA ALA A 444 -6.40 -10.73 19.87
C ALA A 444 -5.26 -11.05 20.86
N LEU A 445 -3.99 -10.84 20.46
CA LEU A 445 -2.82 -10.96 21.33
C LEU A 445 -2.59 -9.72 22.22
N GLY A 446 -3.39 -8.66 22.05
CA GLY A 446 -3.35 -7.44 22.86
C GLY A 446 -2.65 -6.24 22.20
N ALA A 447 -2.29 -6.33 20.91
CA ALA A 447 -1.90 -5.15 20.16
C ALA A 447 -3.11 -4.20 20.00
N ASP A 448 -2.84 -2.90 19.94
CA ASP A 448 -3.84 -1.85 19.73
C ASP A 448 -3.95 -1.47 18.23
N GLY A 449 -3.01 -1.95 17.41
CA GLY A 449 -2.98 -1.77 15.96
C GLY A 449 -1.78 -2.45 15.31
N VAL A 450 -1.62 -2.24 14.00
CA VAL A 450 -0.53 -2.81 13.22
C VAL A 450 0.23 -1.76 12.42
N GLN A 451 1.51 -2.03 12.15
CA GLN A 451 2.30 -1.32 11.16
C GLN A 451 2.65 -2.24 10.00
N MET A 452 2.29 -1.83 8.79
CA MET A 452 2.48 -2.59 7.55
C MET A 452 3.35 -1.79 6.57
N ALA A 453 4.25 -2.45 5.85
CA ALA A 453 5.15 -1.78 4.91
C ALA A 453 5.14 -2.46 3.53
N THR A 454 5.56 -3.73 3.47
CA THR A 454 5.66 -4.48 2.21
C THR A 454 4.39 -4.46 1.38
N ARG A 455 3.21 -4.63 1.99
CA ARG A 455 1.93 -4.60 1.26
C ARG A 455 1.69 -3.24 0.58
N PHE A 456 2.12 -2.14 1.19
CA PHE A 456 2.04 -0.78 0.64
C PHE A 456 3.07 -0.50 -0.46
N ILE A 457 4.17 -1.25 -0.56
CA ILE A 457 5.09 -1.15 -1.71
C ILE A 457 4.36 -1.49 -3.01
N GLY A 458 3.48 -2.49 -2.96
CA GLY A 458 2.65 -2.94 -4.09
C GLY A 458 1.50 -1.98 -4.43
N THR A 459 1.62 -0.70 -4.13
CA THR A 459 0.59 0.30 -4.45
C THR A 459 1.01 1.22 -5.57
N PHE A 460 0.04 1.82 -6.27
CA PHE A 460 0.32 2.85 -7.28
C PHE A 460 0.96 4.09 -6.65
N GLU A 461 0.52 4.44 -5.44
CA GLU A 461 0.91 5.65 -4.71
C GLU A 461 2.31 5.53 -4.06
N CYS A 462 2.90 4.33 -3.98
CA CYS A 462 4.29 4.15 -3.57
C CYS A 462 5.24 4.99 -4.45
N ASP A 463 6.12 5.78 -3.82
CA ASP A 463 6.94 6.82 -4.47
C ASP A 463 8.18 6.26 -5.20
N ALA A 464 8.46 4.96 -5.06
CA ALA A 464 9.57 4.31 -5.74
C ALA A 464 9.32 4.14 -7.25
N HIS A 465 10.40 4.16 -8.04
CA HIS A 465 10.34 3.94 -9.48
C HIS A 465 9.60 2.63 -9.84
N PRO A 466 8.82 2.56 -10.94
CA PRO A 466 8.08 1.35 -11.31
C PRO A 466 8.93 0.06 -11.35
N ARG A 467 10.20 0.16 -11.78
CA ARG A 467 11.16 -0.96 -11.77
C ARG A 467 11.45 -1.50 -10.36
N PHE A 468 11.38 -0.67 -9.31
CA PHE A 468 11.49 -1.13 -7.93
C PHE A 468 10.36 -2.10 -7.58
N LYS A 469 9.13 -1.68 -7.89
CA LYS A 469 7.94 -2.48 -7.66
C LYS A 469 7.99 -3.76 -8.49
N GLU A 470 8.45 -3.68 -9.75
CA GLU A 470 8.67 -4.84 -10.63
C GLU A 470 9.60 -5.90 -10.01
N VAL A 471 10.74 -5.50 -9.44
CA VAL A 471 11.68 -6.46 -8.81
C VAL A 471 11.00 -7.26 -7.71
N ILE A 472 10.16 -6.60 -6.90
CA ILE A 472 9.45 -7.27 -5.80
C ILE A 472 8.29 -8.11 -6.32
N LEU A 473 7.54 -7.63 -7.31
CA LEU A 473 6.43 -8.36 -7.94
C LEU A 473 6.89 -9.66 -8.61
N ARG A 474 8.12 -9.67 -9.16
CA ARG A 474 8.77 -10.84 -9.75
C ARG A 474 9.50 -11.72 -8.73
N ALA A 475 9.58 -11.32 -7.46
CA ALA A 475 10.30 -12.09 -6.46
C ALA A 475 9.54 -13.36 -6.10
N ASP A 476 10.27 -14.45 -5.93
CA ASP A 476 9.73 -15.70 -5.42
C ASP A 476 10.13 -15.89 -3.96
N LYS A 477 9.46 -16.82 -3.28
CA LYS A 477 9.75 -17.11 -1.87
C LYS A 477 11.24 -17.42 -1.63
N SER A 478 11.90 -18.06 -2.59
CA SER A 478 13.32 -18.40 -2.53
C SER A 478 14.27 -17.23 -2.78
N THR A 479 13.80 -16.12 -3.36
CA THR A 479 14.62 -14.93 -3.60
C THR A 479 14.53 -13.91 -2.46
N ILE A 480 13.55 -14.03 -1.56
CA ILE A 480 13.49 -13.26 -0.32
C ILE A 480 14.48 -13.83 0.68
N ALA A 481 15.50 -13.05 1.06
CA ALA A 481 16.59 -13.52 1.91
C ALA A 481 17.04 -12.48 2.93
N LEU A 482 17.74 -12.96 3.95
CA LEU A 482 18.52 -12.13 4.87
C LEU A 482 19.94 -12.00 4.33
N HIS A 483 20.46 -10.78 4.34
CA HIS A 483 21.78 -10.42 3.86
C HIS A 483 22.55 -9.68 4.96
N GLY A 484 23.88 -9.70 4.88
CA GLY A 484 24.72 -8.82 5.69
C GLY A 484 24.47 -7.36 5.33
N SER A 485 24.57 -6.47 6.32
CA SER A 485 24.44 -5.03 6.12
C SER A 485 25.68 -4.26 6.57
N PRO A 486 25.91 -3.05 6.05
CA PRO A 486 27.01 -2.19 6.47
C PRO A 486 27.01 -1.79 7.95
N VAL A 487 25.98 -2.14 8.71
CA VAL A 487 25.86 -1.84 10.15
C VAL A 487 26.01 -3.09 11.03
N GLY A 488 26.40 -4.23 10.45
CA GLY A 488 26.67 -5.47 11.18
C GLY A 488 25.42 -6.27 11.59
N MET A 489 24.23 -5.82 11.22
CA MET A 489 22.96 -6.51 11.48
C MET A 489 22.42 -7.15 10.19
N PRO A 490 21.60 -8.23 10.26
CA PRO A 490 20.92 -8.75 9.09
C PRO A 490 19.96 -7.71 8.48
N ALA A 491 19.81 -7.74 7.15
CA ALA A 491 18.79 -6.98 6.44
C ALA A 491 18.03 -7.88 5.46
N ARG A 492 16.70 -7.73 5.39
CA ARG A 492 15.83 -8.54 4.54
C ARG A 492 15.44 -7.84 3.25
N GLY A 493 15.63 -8.51 2.13
CA GLY A 493 15.26 -8.01 0.81
C GLY A 493 15.23 -9.08 -0.26
N VAL A 494 15.02 -8.64 -1.50
CA VAL A 494 15.09 -9.50 -2.69
C VAL A 494 16.56 -9.68 -3.09
N LYS A 495 16.97 -10.93 -3.33
CA LYS A 495 18.26 -11.25 -3.94
C LYS A 495 18.29 -10.75 -5.39
N THR A 496 19.21 -9.86 -5.68
CA THR A 496 19.37 -9.16 -6.98
C THR A 496 20.76 -9.37 -7.59
N PRO A 497 21.02 -8.92 -8.84
CA PRO A 497 22.35 -8.97 -9.45
C PRO A 497 23.45 -8.36 -8.59
N LEU A 498 23.17 -7.30 -7.82
CA LEU A 498 24.11 -6.71 -6.85
C LEU A 498 24.71 -7.79 -5.93
N HIS A 499 23.87 -8.64 -5.34
CA HIS A 499 24.29 -9.67 -4.40
C HIS A 499 25.18 -10.73 -5.08
N ALA A 500 24.89 -11.08 -6.33
CA ALA A 500 25.73 -11.98 -7.12
C ALA A 500 27.09 -11.34 -7.42
N ARG A 501 27.12 -10.06 -7.79
CA ARG A 501 28.35 -9.32 -8.06
C ARG A 501 29.23 -9.14 -6.82
N ILE A 502 28.63 -8.94 -5.65
CA ILE A 502 29.34 -8.94 -4.36
C ILE A 502 30.02 -10.29 -4.15
N ALA A 503 29.28 -11.40 -4.31
CA ALA A 503 29.83 -12.75 -4.16
C ALA A 503 30.96 -13.07 -5.16
N MET A 504 30.91 -12.49 -6.37
CA MET A 504 31.96 -12.62 -7.39
C MET A 504 33.11 -11.62 -7.25
N GLY A 505 33.05 -10.67 -6.31
CA GLY A 505 34.04 -9.59 -6.20
C GLY A 505 34.02 -8.59 -7.36
N THR A 506 32.93 -8.52 -8.12
CA THR A 506 32.75 -7.63 -9.30
C THR A 506 31.78 -6.48 -9.05
N ALA A 507 31.39 -6.26 -7.80
CA ALA A 507 30.58 -5.11 -7.39
C ALA A 507 31.33 -3.79 -7.63
N PRO A 508 30.61 -2.68 -7.92
CA PRO A 508 31.21 -1.36 -8.10
C PRO A 508 32.06 -0.92 -6.90
N ARG A 509 33.08 -0.09 -7.14
CA ARG A 509 33.87 0.50 -6.06
C ARG A 509 33.00 1.39 -5.17
N ILE A 510 33.11 1.18 -3.87
CA ILE A 510 32.35 1.90 -2.86
C ILE A 510 33.03 3.23 -2.54
N ARG A 511 32.23 4.29 -2.45
CA ARG A 511 32.66 5.61 -1.98
C ARG A 511 31.65 6.10 -0.95
N CYS A 512 32.10 6.44 0.25
CA CYS A 512 31.21 7.02 1.26
C CYS A 512 30.94 8.51 0.92
N ILE A 513 29.89 8.78 0.14
CA ILE A 513 29.54 10.13 -0.30
C ILE A 513 28.66 10.83 0.74
N SER A 514 27.63 10.15 1.21
CA SER A 514 26.61 10.75 2.07
C SER A 514 26.91 10.68 3.57
N ASN A 515 27.88 9.86 3.99
CA ASN A 515 28.14 9.59 5.41
C ASN A 515 26.83 9.30 6.19
N CYS A 516 26.00 8.39 5.69
CA CYS A 516 24.59 8.29 6.08
C CYS A 516 24.33 7.84 7.53
N VAL A 517 25.01 6.79 7.99
CA VAL A 517 24.76 6.16 9.30
C VAL A 517 26.04 5.96 10.09
N ALA A 518 26.00 6.30 11.38
CA ALA A 518 27.14 6.23 12.29
C ALA A 518 27.72 4.80 12.40
N PRO A 519 26.92 3.72 12.53
CA PRO A 519 27.46 2.36 12.70
C PRO A 519 28.26 1.84 11.50
N CYS A 520 28.07 2.40 10.31
CA CYS A 520 28.86 2.04 9.12
C CYS A 520 30.33 2.50 9.22
N GLY A 521 30.64 3.44 10.13
CA GLY A 521 32.00 3.88 10.39
C GLY A 521 32.63 4.57 9.18
N HIS A 522 31.91 5.49 8.55
CA HIS A 522 32.35 6.23 7.34
C HIS A 522 32.73 5.31 6.17
N GLY A 523 31.90 4.31 5.88
CA GLY A 523 32.06 3.41 4.74
C GLY A 523 32.91 2.17 5.01
N LYS A 524 33.42 1.98 6.24
CA LYS A 524 34.14 0.76 6.62
C LYS A 524 33.24 -0.48 6.54
N GLY A 525 32.05 -0.41 7.14
CA GLY A 525 31.09 -1.51 7.08
C GLY A 525 30.58 -1.74 5.66
N ALA A 526 30.46 -0.68 4.86
CA ALA A 526 30.11 -0.80 3.43
C ALA A 526 31.19 -1.58 2.66
N ALA A 527 32.47 -1.26 2.87
CA ALA A 527 33.59 -1.97 2.27
C ALA A 527 33.62 -3.45 2.68
N GLU A 528 33.27 -3.77 3.92
CA GLU A 528 33.23 -5.14 4.43
C GLU A 528 32.13 -5.98 3.75
N VAL A 529 30.92 -5.44 3.60
CA VAL A 529 29.80 -6.19 2.99
C VAL A 529 29.70 -6.07 1.47
N GLY A 530 30.49 -5.19 0.85
CA GLY A 530 30.57 -5.04 -0.59
C GLY A 530 29.54 -4.09 -1.23
N TYR A 531 28.80 -3.30 -0.46
CA TYR A 531 27.93 -2.24 -0.99
C TYR A 531 27.73 -1.06 -0.02
N CYS A 532 27.44 0.13 -0.56
CA CYS A 532 26.97 1.28 0.21
C CYS A 532 25.45 1.26 0.29
N ILE A 533 24.90 1.17 1.49
CA ILE A 533 23.44 1.05 1.66
C ILE A 533 22.66 2.27 1.15
N ALA A 534 23.14 3.49 1.39
CA ALA A 534 22.45 4.69 0.92
C ALA A 534 22.46 4.79 -0.61
N ASP A 535 23.58 4.44 -1.25
CA ASP A 535 23.69 4.47 -2.71
C ASP A 535 22.82 3.37 -3.34
N SER A 536 22.91 2.13 -2.84
CA SER A 536 22.13 1.00 -3.38
C SER A 536 20.62 1.16 -3.13
N LEU A 537 20.19 1.79 -2.04
CA LEU A 537 18.78 2.14 -1.84
C LEU A 537 18.35 3.29 -2.78
N GLY A 538 19.21 4.30 -2.97
CA GLY A 538 18.96 5.37 -3.94
C GLY A 538 18.88 4.85 -5.38
N ASP A 539 19.71 3.87 -5.74
CA ASP A 539 19.68 3.16 -7.02
C ASP A 539 18.38 2.38 -7.21
N ALA A 540 17.98 1.62 -6.20
CA ALA A 540 16.71 0.89 -6.24
C ALA A 540 15.53 1.86 -6.41
N TRP A 541 15.51 2.94 -5.63
CA TRP A 541 14.49 3.99 -5.73
C TRP A 541 14.46 4.63 -7.13
N GLY A 542 15.63 4.91 -7.71
CA GLY A 542 15.78 5.45 -9.08
C GLY A 542 15.57 4.42 -10.20
N GLY A 543 15.33 3.15 -9.87
CA GLY A 543 15.02 2.09 -10.83
C GLY A 543 16.23 1.36 -11.43
N ASP A 544 17.43 1.47 -10.85
CA ASP A 544 18.59 0.64 -11.21
C ASP A 544 18.46 -0.73 -10.54
N VAL A 545 18.13 -1.75 -11.34
CA VAL A 545 17.97 -3.14 -10.92
C VAL A 545 19.30 -3.88 -10.74
N GLU A 546 20.37 -3.40 -11.37
CA GLU A 546 21.68 -4.05 -11.33
C GLU A 546 22.43 -3.74 -10.03
N GLN A 547 22.29 -2.51 -9.54
CA GLN A 547 22.99 -2.01 -8.34
C GLN A 547 22.06 -1.75 -7.16
N GLY A 548 20.75 -1.84 -7.37
CA GLY A 548 19.74 -1.57 -6.36
C GLY A 548 19.66 -2.62 -5.25
N LEU A 549 19.33 -2.14 -4.06
CA LEU A 549 18.92 -2.93 -2.91
C LEU A 549 17.40 -2.81 -2.69
N PHE A 550 16.68 -3.93 -2.77
CA PHE A 550 15.21 -3.94 -2.77
C PHE A 550 14.71 -4.60 -1.49
N PHE A 551 14.54 -3.79 -0.44
CA PHE A 551 14.06 -4.29 0.85
C PHE A 551 12.57 -4.64 0.82
N THR A 552 12.25 -5.75 1.48
CA THR A 552 10.89 -6.26 1.62
C THR A 552 10.85 -7.26 2.77
N GLY A 553 9.69 -7.43 3.40
CA GLY A 553 9.47 -8.41 4.46
C GLY A 553 9.44 -9.84 3.93
N SER A 554 9.30 -10.80 4.84
CA SER A 554 9.23 -12.24 4.53
C SER A 554 8.15 -12.58 3.49
N SER A 555 7.07 -11.80 3.45
CA SER A 555 5.92 -11.96 2.55
C SER A 555 6.04 -11.17 1.23
N GLY A 556 7.19 -10.57 0.92
CA GLY A 556 7.38 -9.81 -0.32
C GLY A 556 7.00 -10.55 -1.59
N TRP A 557 7.28 -11.86 -1.64
CA TRP A 557 6.93 -12.74 -2.75
C TRP A 557 5.41 -12.93 -2.96
N LYS A 558 4.56 -12.56 -2.00
CA LYS A 558 3.11 -12.60 -2.17
C LYS A 558 2.58 -11.43 -3.01
N LEU A 559 3.39 -10.38 -3.24
CA LEU A 559 3.02 -9.28 -4.13
C LEU A 559 3.05 -9.76 -5.59
N ARG A 560 1.91 -9.68 -6.27
CA ARG A 560 1.76 -10.12 -7.68
C ARG A 560 1.10 -9.07 -8.59
N GLU A 561 0.53 -8.03 -7.99
CA GLU A 561 -0.14 -6.95 -8.69
C GLU A 561 0.03 -5.64 -7.94
N LEU A 562 -0.17 -4.53 -8.66
CA LEU A 562 -0.31 -3.21 -8.06
C LEU A 562 -1.76 -2.93 -7.73
N VAL A 563 -1.99 -2.28 -6.59
CA VAL A 563 -3.32 -1.92 -6.09
C VAL A 563 -3.34 -0.43 -5.74
N HIS A 564 -4.50 0.21 -5.62
CA HIS A 564 -4.54 1.53 -5.00
C HIS A 564 -4.50 1.39 -3.48
N VAL A 565 -3.88 2.35 -2.80
CA VAL A 565 -3.90 2.44 -1.32
C VAL A 565 -5.32 2.32 -0.79
N ARG A 566 -6.29 2.98 -1.44
CA ARG A 566 -7.71 2.90 -1.04
C ARG A 566 -8.25 1.47 -1.10
N ASP A 567 -7.99 0.76 -2.19
CA ASP A 567 -8.47 -0.62 -2.38
C ASP A 567 -7.81 -1.54 -1.34
N LEU A 568 -6.52 -1.32 -1.06
CA LEU A 568 -5.79 -2.06 -0.02
C LEU A 568 -6.34 -1.78 1.39
N VAL A 569 -6.61 -0.52 1.74
CA VAL A 569 -7.18 -0.16 3.04
C VAL A 569 -8.58 -0.77 3.18
N GLY A 570 -9.41 -0.67 2.14
CA GLY A 570 -10.72 -1.33 2.11
C GLY A 570 -10.61 -2.85 2.31
N GLU A 571 -9.62 -3.49 1.69
CA GLU A 571 -9.33 -4.92 1.86
C GLU A 571 -8.93 -5.26 3.31
N ILE A 572 -7.90 -4.63 3.85
CA ILE A 572 -7.35 -5.03 5.17
C ILE A 572 -8.25 -4.62 6.32
N THR A 573 -9.07 -3.58 6.14
CA THR A 573 -10.07 -3.15 7.13
C THR A 573 -11.41 -3.84 6.95
N GLN A 574 -11.66 -4.37 5.76
CA GLN A 574 -12.96 -4.89 5.31
C GLN A 574 -14.06 -3.81 5.33
N ASP A 575 -13.65 -2.53 5.29
CA ASP A 575 -14.51 -1.36 5.11
C ASP A 575 -14.19 -0.68 3.77
N TYR A 576 -14.70 -1.27 2.69
CA TYR A 576 -14.46 -0.77 1.33
C TYR A 576 -15.08 0.60 1.02
N GLY A 577 -16.11 0.99 1.78
CA GLY A 577 -16.72 2.32 1.71
C GLY A 577 -15.95 3.39 2.50
N LEU A 578 -14.96 2.96 3.27
CA LEU A 578 -14.27 3.75 4.29
C LEU A 578 -15.26 4.54 5.16
N SER A 579 -16.31 3.87 5.61
CA SER A 579 -17.48 4.46 6.29
C SER A 579 -17.09 5.33 7.49
N ARG A 580 -16.03 4.96 8.21
CA ARG A 580 -15.53 5.71 9.37
C ARG A 580 -14.93 7.09 9.05
N LEU A 581 -14.67 7.38 7.78
CA LEU A 581 -14.30 8.72 7.33
C LEU A 581 -15.52 9.65 7.22
N ARG A 582 -16.72 9.09 7.03
CA ARG A 582 -17.98 9.83 6.88
C ARG A 582 -18.61 10.21 8.22
N GLU A 583 -18.26 9.48 9.29
CA GLU A 583 -18.77 9.70 10.66
C GLU A 583 -17.97 10.74 11.48
N ALA A 584 -16.82 11.17 10.97
CA ALA A 584 -15.90 12.09 11.65
C ALA A 584 -16.14 13.56 11.24
#